data_AF-A0AAN6SCV1-F1
#
_entry.id   AF-A0AAN6SCV1-F1
#
_cell.length_a   1.000
_cell.length_b   1.000
_cell.length_c   1.000
_cell.angle_alpha   90.00
_cell.angle_beta   90.00
_cell.angle_gamma   90.00
#
_symmetry.space_group_name_H-M   'P 1'
#
loop_
_entity.id
_entity.type
_entity.pdbx_description
1 polymer ?
#
loop_
_entity_poly.entity_id
_entity_poly.type
_entity_poly.pdbx_seq_one_letter_code
_entity_poly.pdbx_strand_id
1 'polypeptide(L)'
;NLDLASAPPPATFPSPPIYAPIPIPIPARIPDSIPSPPPPAPPSPPSHSPTSAPTQISTAAASSCTRCHNKNNPQPCLPGKMTCVGCSFRRKSLRQQREEEGLCTTCGRDRDDDGKLTCGECRAKGRVRYAKGKGKAEGAVER
;
A
#
# COMPACT_ATOMS: atom_id res chain seq x y z
N ASN A 1 14.60 -53.42 -43.45
CA ASN A 1 15.45 -52.22 -43.53
C ASN A 1 14.86 -51.15 -42.62
N LEU A 2 15.23 -51.17 -41.34
CA LEU A 2 14.92 -50.13 -40.35
C LEU A 2 16.21 -49.34 -40.18
N ASP A 3 16.22 -48.13 -40.73
CA ASP A 3 17.35 -47.22 -40.73
C ASP A 3 17.52 -46.64 -39.31
N LEU A 4 18.53 -47.13 -38.59
CA LEU A 4 18.86 -46.71 -37.24
C LEU A 4 19.68 -45.42 -37.33
N ALA A 5 19.00 -44.28 -37.37
CA ALA A 5 19.61 -42.97 -37.43
C ALA A 5 20.51 -42.73 -36.20
N SER A 6 21.80 -42.59 -36.45
CA SER A 6 22.85 -42.32 -35.46
C SER A 6 22.62 -40.94 -34.82
N ALA A 7 22.42 -40.91 -33.51
CA ALA A 7 22.29 -39.67 -32.75
C ALA A 7 23.61 -38.86 -32.80
N PRO A 8 23.54 -37.52 -32.91
CA PRO A 8 24.73 -36.68 -32.90
C PRO A 8 25.39 -36.71 -31.51
N PRO A 9 26.73 -36.59 -31.44
CA PRO A 9 27.44 -36.57 -30.16
C PRO A 9 27.07 -35.32 -29.34
N PRO A 10 27.08 -35.42 -28.01
CA PRO A 10 26.77 -34.29 -27.14
C PRO A 10 27.83 -33.18 -27.31
N ALA A 11 27.36 -31.93 -27.38
CA ALA A 11 28.22 -30.77 -27.45
C ALA A 11 29.00 -30.60 -26.14
N THR A 12 30.33 -30.69 -26.21
CA THR A 12 31.23 -30.38 -25.11
C THR A 12 31.32 -28.87 -24.95
N PHE A 13 30.69 -28.33 -23.91
CA PHE A 13 30.83 -26.91 -23.57
C PHE A 13 32.12 -26.70 -22.76
N PRO A 14 32.92 -25.67 -23.09
CA PRO A 14 34.11 -25.34 -22.31
C PRO A 14 33.68 -24.85 -20.91
N SER A 15 34.36 -25.35 -19.89
CA SER A 15 34.17 -24.91 -18.51
C SER A 15 34.42 -23.40 -18.40
N PRO A 16 33.56 -22.64 -17.69
CA PRO A 16 33.78 -21.22 -17.50
C PRO A 16 35.08 -20.98 -16.71
N PRO A 17 35.79 -19.88 -16.98
CA PRO A 17 36.99 -19.52 -16.22
C PRO A 17 36.62 -19.27 -14.76
N ILE A 18 37.38 -19.88 -13.85
CA ILE A 18 37.27 -19.64 -12.41
C ILE A 18 37.80 -18.24 -12.14
N TYR A 19 36.89 -17.28 -11.94
CA TYR A 19 37.27 -15.94 -11.52
C TYR A 19 37.69 -15.96 -10.05
N ALA A 20 38.90 -15.48 -9.78
CA ALA A 20 39.34 -15.20 -8.41
C ALA A 20 38.43 -14.11 -7.80
N PRO A 21 38.02 -14.25 -6.52
CA PRO A 21 37.18 -13.27 -5.87
C PRO A 21 37.89 -11.91 -5.78
N ILE A 22 37.26 -10.87 -6.32
CA ILE A 22 37.75 -9.50 -6.21
C ILE A 22 37.64 -9.08 -4.73
N PRO A 23 38.71 -8.57 -4.10
CA PRO A 23 38.66 -8.09 -2.73
C PRO A 23 37.67 -6.94 -2.62
N ILE A 24 36.62 -7.15 -1.82
CA ILE A 24 35.59 -6.14 -1.57
C ILE A 24 36.21 -5.07 -0.64
N PRO A 25 36.15 -3.77 -1.00
CA PRO A 25 36.63 -2.71 -0.14
C PRO A 25 35.87 -2.72 1.19
N ILE A 26 36.61 -2.84 2.29
CA ILE A 26 36.05 -2.81 3.64
C ILE A 26 35.48 -1.40 3.87
N PRO A 27 34.18 -1.25 4.19
CA PRO A 27 33.60 0.05 4.46
C PRO A 27 34.29 0.67 5.68
N ALA A 28 34.70 1.93 5.54
CA ALA A 28 35.27 2.70 6.62
C ALA A 28 34.30 2.70 7.82
N ARG A 29 34.84 2.40 9.00
CA ARG A 29 34.11 2.34 10.27
C ARG A 29 33.41 3.68 10.50
N ILE A 30 32.08 3.69 10.42
CA ILE A 30 31.28 4.88 10.70
C ILE A 30 31.39 5.15 12.21
N PRO A 31 31.73 6.37 12.66
CA PRO A 31 31.79 6.68 14.08
C PRO A 31 30.39 6.51 14.71
N ASP A 32 30.30 5.61 15.70
CA ASP A 32 29.08 5.18 16.40
C ASP A 32 28.35 6.27 17.22
N SER A 33 28.75 7.53 17.14
CA SER A 33 28.34 8.56 18.10
C SER A 33 27.89 9.85 17.41
N ILE A 34 26.84 9.77 16.60
CA ILE A 34 26.02 10.96 16.34
C ILE A 34 24.92 10.99 17.42
N PRO A 35 24.94 11.96 18.35
CA PRO A 35 23.89 12.08 19.34
C PRO A 35 22.55 12.25 18.62
N SER A 36 21.58 11.43 18.99
CA SER A 36 20.24 11.51 18.43
C SER A 36 19.66 12.91 18.67
N PRO A 37 19.06 13.56 17.67
CA PRO A 37 18.42 14.85 17.88
C PRO A 37 17.31 14.70 18.93
N PRO A 38 17.09 15.71 19.78
CA PRO A 38 16.00 15.68 20.74
C PRO A 38 14.66 15.54 20.00
N PRO A 39 13.68 14.84 20.57
CA PRO A 39 12.37 14.70 19.96
C PRO A 39 11.75 16.10 19.73
N PRO A 40 10.99 16.30 18.64
CA PRO A 40 10.31 17.55 18.40
C PRO A 40 9.37 17.86 19.57
N ALA A 41 9.34 19.13 19.97
CA ALA A 41 8.41 19.59 21.00
C ALA A 41 6.97 19.22 20.59
N PRO A 42 6.13 18.75 21.54
CA PRO A 42 4.74 18.47 21.25
C PRO A 42 4.06 19.75 20.70
N PRO A 43 3.16 19.63 19.71
CA PRO A 43 2.46 20.79 19.20
C PRO A 43 1.68 21.46 20.35
N SER A 44 1.84 22.77 20.47
CA SER A 44 1.06 23.57 21.42
C SER A 44 -0.43 23.27 21.21
N PRO A 45 -1.21 23.07 22.29
CA PRO A 45 -2.64 22.81 22.16
C PRO A 45 -3.27 23.98 21.38
N PRO A 46 -4.16 23.70 20.41
CA PRO A 46 -4.85 24.76 19.70
C PRO A 46 -5.65 25.59 20.70
N SER A 47 -5.32 26.89 20.78
CA SER A 47 -6.03 27.85 21.59
C SER A 47 -7.39 28.12 20.93
N HIS A 48 -8.38 27.29 21.26
CA HIS A 48 -9.74 27.45 20.77
C HIS A 48 -10.48 28.45 21.64
N SER A 49 -10.63 29.68 21.16
CA SER A 49 -11.63 30.61 21.65
C SER A 49 -13.03 30.03 21.38
N PRO A 50 -13.95 29.99 22.37
CA PRO A 50 -15.31 29.52 22.18
C PRO A 50 -16.12 30.59 21.45
N THR A 51 -16.09 30.59 20.12
CA THR A 51 -16.88 31.51 19.29
C THR A 51 -18.08 30.77 18.69
N SER A 52 -19.26 31.16 19.19
CA SER A 52 -20.57 31.17 18.53
C SER A 52 -21.34 29.86 18.36
N ALA A 53 -22.44 29.81 19.13
CA ALA A 53 -23.75 29.21 18.89
C ALA A 53 -23.86 28.03 17.89
N PRO A 54 -24.31 26.84 18.33
CA PRO A 54 -24.62 25.73 17.44
C PRO A 54 -25.84 26.10 16.58
N THR A 55 -25.60 26.40 15.30
CA THR A 55 -26.66 26.43 14.29
C THR A 55 -27.21 25.01 14.20
N GLN A 56 -28.45 24.82 14.65
CA GLN A 56 -29.17 23.56 14.53
C GLN A 56 -29.50 23.31 13.06
N ILE A 57 -28.54 22.74 12.32
CA ILE A 57 -28.79 22.23 10.98
C ILE A 57 -29.62 20.96 11.18
N SER A 58 -30.92 21.06 10.90
CA SER A 58 -31.86 19.95 10.90
C SER A 58 -31.26 18.79 10.10
N THR A 59 -30.91 17.73 10.83
CA THR A 59 -30.21 16.56 10.34
C THR A 59 -31.13 15.72 9.45
N ALA A 60 -31.07 15.97 8.14
CA ALA A 60 -31.47 14.96 7.17
C ALA A 60 -30.69 13.68 7.50
N ALA A 61 -31.42 12.61 7.85
CA ALA A 61 -30.95 11.35 8.41
C ALA A 61 -29.51 10.99 8.00
N ALA A 62 -28.55 11.31 8.86
CA ALA A 62 -27.14 11.01 8.62
C ALA A 62 -26.99 9.48 8.56
N SER A 63 -26.89 8.95 7.34
CA SER A 63 -26.70 7.52 7.10
C SER A 63 -25.51 7.03 7.92
N SER A 64 -25.73 6.05 8.79
CA SER A 64 -24.68 5.51 9.65
C SER A 64 -23.47 5.06 8.82
N CYS A 65 -22.25 5.36 9.28
CA CYS A 65 -21.04 4.91 8.61
C CYS A 65 -21.06 3.39 8.43
N THR A 66 -20.93 2.90 7.20
CA THR A 66 -21.02 1.46 6.87
C THR A 66 -19.91 0.61 7.49
N ARG A 67 -18.89 1.25 8.08
CA ARG A 67 -17.70 0.58 8.60
C ARG A 67 -17.64 0.54 10.12
N CYS A 68 -17.95 1.66 10.78
CA CYS A 68 -17.96 1.71 12.25
C CYS A 68 -19.37 1.70 12.84
N HIS A 69 -20.42 1.84 12.03
CA HIS A 69 -21.82 1.93 12.48
C HIS A 69 -22.01 2.90 13.66
N ASN A 70 -21.27 4.02 13.68
CA ASN A 70 -21.21 4.99 14.79
C ASN A 70 -20.78 4.45 16.17
N LYS A 71 -20.36 3.19 16.30
CA LYS A 71 -20.02 2.59 17.60
C LYS A 71 -18.78 3.22 18.25
N ASN A 72 -17.80 3.64 17.45
CA ASN A 72 -16.49 4.09 17.94
C ASN A 72 -16.11 5.51 17.52
N ASN A 73 -17.00 6.22 16.82
CA ASN A 73 -16.74 7.61 16.43
C ASN A 73 -18.06 8.33 16.10
N PRO A 74 -18.49 9.32 16.90
CA PRO A 74 -19.73 10.07 16.65
C PRO A 74 -19.61 11.08 15.50
N GLN A 75 -18.44 11.19 14.86
CA GLN A 75 -18.24 12.13 13.75
C GLN A 75 -19.16 11.81 12.56
N PRO A 76 -19.79 12.84 11.96
CA PRO A 76 -20.70 12.65 10.85
C PRO A 76 -20.00 12.06 9.61
N CYS A 77 -20.79 11.36 8.80
CA CYS A 77 -20.36 10.96 7.46
C CYS A 77 -20.18 12.20 6.57
N LEU A 78 -19.15 12.19 5.73
CA LEU A 78 -18.95 13.25 4.74
C LEU A 78 -20.11 13.21 3.72
N PRO A 79 -20.59 14.37 3.24
CA PRO A 79 -21.67 14.42 2.25
C PRO A 79 -21.28 13.63 1.00
N GLY A 80 -22.18 12.76 0.54
CA GLY A 80 -21.94 11.87 -0.61
C GLY A 80 -21.00 10.69 -0.36
N LYS A 81 -20.53 10.46 0.88
CA LYS A 81 -19.66 9.33 1.24
C LYS A 81 -20.30 8.49 2.34
N MET A 82 -20.20 7.17 2.20
CA MET A 82 -20.71 6.22 3.21
C MET A 82 -19.78 6.01 4.42
N THR A 83 -18.69 6.77 4.52
CA THR A 83 -17.69 6.62 5.60
C THR A 83 -17.50 7.92 6.37
N CYS A 84 -17.45 7.83 7.69
CA CYS A 84 -17.14 8.97 8.56
C CYS A 84 -15.68 9.45 8.41
N VAL A 85 -15.44 10.70 8.83
CA VAL A 85 -14.12 11.36 8.77
C VAL A 85 -13.07 10.52 9.48
N GLY A 86 -13.36 9.99 10.68
CA GLY A 86 -12.42 9.15 11.42
C GLY A 86 -12.09 7.84 10.71
N CYS A 87 -13.05 7.17 10.08
CA CYS A 87 -12.78 5.96 9.29
C CYS A 87 -11.90 6.26 8.07
N SER A 88 -12.08 7.43 7.45
CA SER A 88 -11.25 7.90 6.33
C SER A 88 -9.81 8.14 6.78
N PHE A 89 -9.62 8.89 7.86
CA PHE A 89 -8.30 9.17 8.41
C PHE A 89 -7.57 7.91 8.85
N ARG A 90 -8.26 7.01 9.58
CA ARG A 90 -7.70 5.72 10.01
C ARG A 90 -7.25 4.86 8.83
N ARG A 91 -8.03 4.84 7.73
CA ARG A 91 -7.65 4.11 6.51
C ARG A 91 -6.42 4.74 5.85
N LYS A 92 -6.32 6.07 5.82
CA LYS A 92 -5.16 6.78 5.25
C LYS A 92 -3.89 6.51 6.07
N SER A 93 -3.97 6.65 7.39
CA SER A 93 -2.85 6.37 8.31
C SER A 93 -2.40 4.91 8.24
N LEU A 94 -3.33 3.95 8.25
CA LEU A 94 -2.99 2.52 8.12
C LEU A 94 -2.32 2.20 6.77
N ARG A 95 -2.73 2.88 5.70
CA ARG A 95 -2.11 2.72 4.38
C ARG A 95 -0.66 3.23 4.40
N GLN A 96 -0.43 4.39 5.00
CA GLN A 96 0.89 5.00 5.10
C GLN A 96 1.83 4.16 5.98
N GLN A 97 1.37 3.71 7.15
CA GLN A 97 2.15 2.83 8.02
C GLN A 97 2.60 1.55 7.29
N ARG A 98 1.70 0.90 6.55
CA ARG A 98 2.05 -0.28 5.75
C ARG A 98 3.05 0.03 4.65
N GLU A 99 2.97 1.21 4.05
CA GLU A 99 3.89 1.64 3.01
C GLU A 99 5.31 1.84 3.57
N GLU A 100 5.42 2.46 4.75
CA GLU A 100 6.67 2.66 5.49
C GLU A 100 7.28 1.34 5.99
N GLU A 101 6.45 0.40 6.44
CA GLU A 101 6.87 -0.95 6.89
C GLU A 101 7.20 -1.90 5.72
N GLY A 102 7.06 -1.46 4.45
CA GLY A 102 7.28 -2.35 3.31
C GLY A 102 6.21 -3.43 3.15
N LEU A 103 5.01 -3.23 3.70
CA LEU A 103 3.88 -4.15 3.62
C LEU A 103 2.91 -3.77 2.49
N CYS A 104 2.12 -4.74 2.06
CA CYS A 104 1.06 -4.52 1.10
C CYS A 104 0.00 -3.58 1.68
N THR A 105 -0.21 -2.44 1.02
CA THR A 105 -1.21 -1.44 1.44
C THR A 105 -2.65 -1.98 1.50
N THR A 106 -2.95 -3.08 0.79
CA THR A 106 -4.28 -3.70 0.73
C THR A 106 -4.47 -4.75 1.83
N CYS A 107 -3.64 -5.80 1.87
CA CYS A 107 -3.79 -6.92 2.81
C CYS A 107 -2.87 -6.85 4.04
N GLY A 108 -1.78 -6.09 3.99
CA GLY A 108 -0.79 -5.99 5.07
C GLY A 108 0.24 -7.14 5.12
N ARG A 109 0.35 -7.96 4.06
CA ARG A 109 1.41 -8.99 3.93
C ARG A 109 2.69 -8.41 3.31
N ASP A 110 3.79 -9.12 3.45
CA ASP A 110 5.06 -8.79 2.79
C ASP A 110 4.90 -8.65 1.27
N ARG A 111 5.73 -7.79 0.70
CA ARG A 111 5.72 -7.49 -0.74
C ARG A 111 6.76 -8.36 -1.42
N ASP A 112 6.37 -8.94 -2.57
CA ASP A 112 7.25 -9.80 -3.36
C ASP A 112 8.28 -9.00 -4.20
N ASP A 113 8.07 -7.70 -4.37
CA ASP A 113 8.83 -6.85 -5.29
C ASP A 113 9.11 -5.47 -4.68
N ASP A 114 10.38 -5.06 -4.71
CA ASP A 114 10.80 -3.70 -4.40
C ASP A 114 10.16 -2.71 -5.40
N GLY A 115 9.38 -1.76 -4.89
CA GLY A 115 8.75 -0.69 -5.68
C GLY A 115 7.24 -0.82 -5.96
N LYS A 116 6.58 -1.95 -5.68
CA LYS A 116 5.12 -2.11 -5.92
C LYS A 116 4.29 -2.08 -4.66
N LEU A 117 3.35 -1.14 -4.47
CA LEU A 117 2.57 -0.95 -3.22
C LEU A 117 1.66 -2.13 -2.78
N THR A 118 1.56 -3.17 -3.60
CA THR A 118 0.69 -4.33 -3.37
C THR A 118 1.41 -5.63 -3.67
N CYS A 119 1.19 -6.67 -2.85
CA CYS A 119 1.70 -8.02 -3.12
C CYS A 119 1.13 -8.62 -4.41
N GLY A 120 1.77 -9.68 -4.91
CA GLY A 120 1.39 -10.38 -6.14
C GLY A 120 -0.07 -10.85 -6.14
N GLU A 121 -0.56 -11.38 -5.02
CA GLU A 121 -1.95 -11.84 -4.87
C GLU A 121 -2.96 -10.69 -5.01
N CYS A 122 -2.76 -9.60 -4.26
CA CYS A 122 -3.65 -8.44 -4.32
C CYS A 122 -3.64 -7.80 -5.71
N ARG A 123 -2.46 -7.75 -6.35
CA ARG A 123 -2.31 -7.27 -7.71
C ARG A 123 -3.03 -8.15 -8.73
N ALA A 124 -2.94 -9.47 -8.61
CA ALA A 124 -3.68 -10.41 -9.45
C ALA A 124 -5.20 -10.25 -9.28
N LYS A 125 -5.68 -10.16 -8.03
CA LYS A 125 -7.10 -9.94 -7.71
C LYS A 125 -7.61 -8.59 -8.23
N GLY A 126 -6.78 -7.55 -8.16
CA GLY A 126 -7.06 -6.23 -8.74
C GLY A 126 -7.21 -6.27 -10.26
N ARG A 127 -6.35 -7.01 -10.97
CA ARG A 127 -6.44 -7.19 -12.43
C ARG A 127 -7.77 -7.84 -12.84
N VAL A 128 -8.22 -8.89 -12.13
CA VAL A 128 -9.50 -9.55 -12.41
C VAL A 128 -10.67 -8.57 -12.24
N ARG A 129 -10.66 -7.74 -11.19
CA ARG A 129 -11.71 -6.73 -10.98
C ARG A 129 -11.72 -5.65 -12.05
N TYR A 130 -10.53 -5.16 -12.45
CA TYR A 130 -10.41 -4.16 -13.49
C TYR A 130 -10.89 -4.69 -14.85
N ALA A 131 -10.51 -5.92 -15.21
CA ALA A 131 -11.00 -6.60 -16.40
C ALA A 131 -12.54 -6.74 -16.39
N LYS A 132 -13.12 -7.11 -15.25
CA LYS A 132 -14.58 -7.24 -15.10
C LYS A 132 -15.31 -5.90 -15.13
N GLY A 133 -14.70 -4.82 -14.62
CA GLY A 133 -15.29 -3.49 -14.57
C GLY A 133 -15.22 -2.73 -15.89
N LYS A 134 -14.16 -2.92 -16.68
CA LYS A 134 -13.95 -2.20 -17.93
C LYS A 134 -15.01 -2.51 -19.00
N GLY A 135 -15.67 -3.67 -18.93
CA GLY A 135 -16.78 -4.03 -19.82
C GLY A 135 -18.15 -3.45 -19.45
N LYS A 136 -18.31 -2.70 -18.35
CA LYS A 136 -19.60 -2.13 -17.92
C LYS A 136 -19.69 -0.61 -18.03
N ALA A 137 -18.60 0.08 -18.36
CA ALA A 137 -18.59 1.53 -18.43
C ALA A 137 -19.13 2.09 -19.76
N GLU A 138 -19.17 1.30 -20.84
CA GLU A 138 -19.63 1.78 -22.16
C GLU A 138 -21.17 1.77 -22.36
N GLY A 139 -21.96 1.37 -21.35
CA GLY A 139 -23.42 1.26 -21.47
C GLY A 139 -24.24 2.20 -20.57
N ALA A 140 -23.63 3.19 -19.92
CA ALA A 140 -24.31 4.03 -18.91
C ALA A 140 -24.60 5.48 -19.34
N VAL A 141 -24.39 5.82 -20.62
CA VAL A 141 -24.76 7.13 -21.20
C VAL A 141 -25.86 6.92 -22.24
N GLU A 142 -27.04 6.52 -21.79
CA GLU A 142 -28.27 6.67 -22.58
C GLU A 142 -29.46 6.79 -21.61
N ARG A 143 -29.66 7.99 -21.06
CA ARG A 143 -30.92 8.46 -20.46
C ARG A 143 -31.00 9.97 -20.56
#